data_AF-A0A5K1K6R8-F1
#
_entry.id   AF-A0A5K1K6R8-F1
#
_cell.length_a   1.000
_cell.length_b   1.000
_cell.length_c   1.000
_cell.angle_alpha   90.00
_cell.angle_beta   90.00
_cell.angle_gamma   90.00
#
_symmetry.space_group_name_H-M   'P 1'
#
loop_
_entity.id
_entity.type
_entity.pdbx_description
1 polymer ?
#
loop_
_entity_poly.entity_id
_entity_poly.type
_entity_poly.pdbx_seq_one_letter_code
_entity_poly.pdbx_strand_id
1 'polypeptide(L)'
;MSTLEPSGSSTSVHCPTTYPTPNTTDPIPFQREPSPIPFLSDLRSLVIAYPDPEDGIFSLNLPNLTHLSLRDQPRVYHRLTADDIAIPDGPYGGSWPAPLLSSGELLSILRRMDLSRLTSLELVYMAHQPGQDDVLLSYIPESLPQLQHLELHRYRGVRSQMRRVRVDHMHIARLLSTATSLVTLRLNLDFHDDHQAYCSAPWERRRWFPLFKARGFEVVDLLQASCLRLQHVALLYHGDPAATWAEFHPQRCAEPRFVLDYTKHHVDSEPCPREWVFLDPSVIPSLLTL
;
A
#
# COMPACT_ATOMS: atom_id res chain seq x y z
N MET A 1 14.16 -31.49 -51.55
CA MET A 1 14.07 -31.97 -52.94
C MET A 1 13.25 -33.26 -52.93
N SER A 2 12.15 -33.25 -53.69
CA SER A 2 11.33 -34.36 -54.20
C SER A 2 10.81 -35.46 -53.26
N THR A 3 9.47 -35.44 -53.15
CA THR A 3 8.51 -36.54 -53.04
C THR A 3 8.86 -37.81 -53.81
N LEU A 4 8.46 -38.99 -53.30
CA LEU A 4 7.77 -40.06 -54.03
C LEU A 4 7.39 -41.23 -53.09
N GLU A 5 6.08 -41.49 -52.99
CA GLU A 5 5.44 -42.81 -52.71
C GLU A 5 5.78 -43.84 -53.84
N PRO A 6 5.37 -45.15 -53.86
CA PRO A 6 4.20 -45.78 -53.21
C PRO A 6 4.31 -47.30 -52.84
N SER A 7 3.16 -47.87 -52.46
CA SER A 7 2.54 -49.10 -53.02
C SER A 7 2.46 -50.40 -52.21
N GLY A 8 1.25 -50.99 -52.27
CA GLY A 8 0.84 -52.34 -51.86
C GLY A 8 -0.47 -52.30 -51.05
N SER A 9 -1.66 -52.19 -51.64
CA SER A 9 -2.49 -53.28 -52.22
C SER A 9 -2.66 -54.47 -51.24
N SER A 10 -3.84 -55.04 -50.95
CA SER A 10 -5.06 -55.21 -51.72
C SER A 10 -6.29 -55.43 -50.82
N THR A 11 -7.41 -55.15 -51.46
CA THR A 11 -8.84 -55.38 -51.16
C THR A 11 -9.27 -56.77 -50.70
N SER A 12 -10.33 -56.81 -49.87
CA SER A 12 -11.43 -57.80 -49.95
C SER A 12 -12.62 -57.31 -49.10
N VAL A 13 -13.66 -56.72 -49.71
CA VAL A 13 -14.96 -57.32 -50.12
C VAL A 13 -16.02 -57.32 -49.00
N HIS A 14 -17.05 -56.49 -49.23
CA HIS A 14 -18.50 -56.59 -48.93
C HIS A 14 -18.99 -57.63 -47.89
N CYS A 15 -19.94 -57.35 -47.00
CA CYS A 15 -21.32 -56.88 -47.22
C CYS A 15 -22.01 -56.62 -45.85
N PRO A 16 -23.28 -56.15 -45.80
CA PRO A 16 -23.82 -55.30 -44.73
C PRO A 16 -24.32 -56.09 -43.51
N THR A 17 -24.72 -55.39 -42.44
CA THR A 17 -26.13 -55.23 -41.99
C THR A 17 -26.14 -54.75 -40.52
N THR A 18 -26.96 -53.72 -40.25
CA THR A 18 -27.69 -53.43 -38.99
C THR A 18 -26.96 -53.48 -37.64
N TYR A 19 -26.89 -52.30 -37.03
CA TYR A 19 -26.69 -52.05 -35.61
C TYR A 19 -27.59 -52.89 -34.71
N PRO A 20 -27.08 -53.24 -33.52
CA PRO A 20 -27.79 -52.95 -32.29
C PRO A 20 -26.99 -51.99 -31.40
N THR A 21 -27.70 -51.00 -30.88
CA THR A 21 -27.25 -49.97 -29.93
C THR A 21 -26.68 -50.57 -28.64
N PRO A 22 -25.52 -50.10 -28.15
CA PRO A 22 -25.13 -50.35 -26.78
C PRO A 22 -25.69 -49.26 -25.86
N ASN A 23 -26.46 -49.71 -24.86
CA ASN A 23 -26.74 -48.96 -23.64
C ASN A 23 -25.42 -48.41 -23.07
N THR A 24 -25.27 -47.08 -23.05
CA THR A 24 -24.28 -46.41 -22.23
C THR A 24 -25.00 -45.35 -21.44
N THR A 25 -25.07 -45.57 -20.14
CA THR A 25 -25.62 -44.68 -19.12
C THR A 25 -24.85 -43.36 -19.16
N ASP A 26 -25.49 -42.28 -19.61
CA ASP A 26 -24.90 -40.95 -19.51
C ASP A 26 -24.66 -40.60 -18.02
N PRO A 27 -23.47 -40.09 -17.66
CA PRO A 27 -23.28 -39.53 -16.32
C PRO A 27 -24.17 -38.28 -16.21
N ILE A 28 -25.10 -38.32 -15.26
CA ILE A 28 -25.90 -37.15 -14.88
C ILE A 28 -24.90 -36.00 -14.60
N PRO A 29 -25.03 -34.82 -15.24
CA PRO A 29 -24.20 -33.70 -14.92
C PRO A 29 -24.48 -33.34 -13.47
N PHE A 30 -23.47 -33.42 -12.60
CA PHE A 30 -23.54 -32.79 -11.29
C PHE A 30 -23.71 -31.30 -11.52
N GLN A 31 -24.97 -30.84 -11.55
CA GLN A 31 -25.29 -29.44 -11.36
C GLN A 31 -24.80 -29.10 -9.95
N ARG A 32 -23.58 -28.56 -9.87
CA ARG A 32 -23.15 -27.80 -8.71
C ARG A 32 -24.12 -26.63 -8.65
N GLU A 33 -25.09 -26.71 -7.74
CA GLU A 33 -25.83 -25.51 -7.38
C GLU A 33 -24.79 -24.44 -7.02
N PRO A 34 -24.88 -23.23 -7.62
CA PRO A 34 -23.98 -22.16 -7.26
C PRO A 34 -24.13 -21.98 -5.75
N SER A 35 -23.06 -22.29 -5.01
CA SER A 35 -23.03 -22.07 -3.58
C SER A 35 -23.52 -20.64 -3.33
N PRO A 36 -24.52 -20.42 -2.47
CA PRO A 36 -25.04 -19.08 -2.26
C PRO A 36 -23.85 -18.21 -1.90
N ILE A 37 -23.56 -17.23 -2.76
CA ILE A 37 -22.50 -16.25 -2.51
C ILE A 37 -22.82 -15.73 -1.12
N PRO A 38 -21.96 -15.98 -0.10
CA PRO A 38 -22.26 -15.53 1.24
C PRO A 38 -22.53 -14.04 1.13
N PHE A 39 -23.73 -13.62 1.55
CA PHE A 39 -24.09 -12.22 1.53
C PHE A 39 -23.12 -11.53 2.50
N LEU A 40 -22.04 -10.95 1.95
CA LEU A 40 -21.06 -10.14 2.68
C LEU A 40 -21.67 -8.78 3.05
N SER A 41 -23.00 -8.65 3.04
CA SER A 41 -23.73 -7.49 3.49
C SER A 41 -23.33 -7.12 4.91
N ASP A 42 -22.93 -8.08 5.75
CA ASP A 42 -22.49 -7.79 7.11
C ASP A 42 -21.00 -7.44 7.28
N LEU A 43 -20.20 -7.54 6.22
CA LEU A 43 -18.78 -7.22 6.29
C LEU A 43 -18.58 -5.73 6.63
N ARG A 44 -17.88 -5.47 7.74
CA ARG A 44 -17.58 -4.11 8.22
C ARG A 44 -16.13 -3.68 7.98
N SER A 45 -15.21 -4.63 7.90
CA SER A 45 -13.78 -4.40 7.77
C SER A 45 -13.18 -5.35 6.74
N LEU A 46 -12.37 -4.79 5.83
CA LEU A 46 -11.65 -5.53 4.81
C LEU A 46 -10.19 -5.06 4.80
N VAL A 47 -9.27 -6.02 4.96
CA VAL A 47 -7.82 -5.78 4.93
C VAL A 47 -7.23 -6.73 3.90
N ILE A 48 -6.55 -6.18 2.89
CA ILE A 48 -5.90 -6.95 1.83
C ILE A 48 -4.46 -6.48 1.73
N ALA A 49 -3.52 -7.42 1.88
CA ALA A 49 -2.11 -7.19 1.66
C ALA A 49 -1.75 -7.54 0.20
N TYR A 50 -0.99 -6.66 -0.46
CA TYR A 50 -0.62 -6.74 -1.87
C TYR A 50 -1.82 -7.04 -2.80
N PRO A 51 -2.87 -6.18 -2.76
CA PRO A 51 -4.06 -6.38 -3.59
C PRO A 51 -3.72 -6.38 -5.08
N ASP A 52 -4.39 -7.25 -5.85
CA ASP A 52 -4.39 -7.18 -7.30
C ASP A 52 -5.55 -6.27 -7.74
N PRO A 53 -5.34 -5.25 -8.60
CA PRO A 53 -6.42 -4.39 -9.07
C PRO A 53 -7.56 -5.15 -9.75
N GLU A 54 -7.34 -6.36 -10.27
CA GLU A 54 -8.37 -7.15 -10.93
C GLU A 54 -9.08 -8.15 -10.00
N ASP A 55 -8.78 -8.13 -8.69
CA ASP A 55 -9.45 -9.00 -7.72
C ASP A 55 -10.97 -8.77 -7.70
N GLY A 56 -11.73 -9.86 -7.89
CA GLY A 56 -13.20 -9.83 -7.94
C GLY A 56 -13.86 -9.35 -6.64
N ILE A 57 -13.13 -9.37 -5.51
CA ILE A 57 -13.62 -8.87 -4.22
C ILE A 57 -13.99 -7.38 -4.28
N PHE A 58 -13.33 -6.61 -5.14
CA PHE A 58 -13.59 -5.18 -5.32
C PHE A 58 -14.84 -4.89 -6.15
N SER A 59 -15.44 -5.91 -6.77
CA SER A 59 -16.72 -5.81 -7.48
C SER A 59 -17.90 -6.32 -6.64
N LEU A 60 -17.66 -6.80 -5.42
CA LEU A 60 -18.72 -7.25 -4.53
C LEU A 60 -19.45 -6.05 -3.92
N ASN A 61 -20.76 -6.21 -3.72
CA ASN A 61 -21.55 -5.24 -2.98
C ASN A 61 -21.29 -5.38 -1.47
N LEU A 62 -20.60 -4.40 -0.88
CA LEU A 62 -20.23 -4.36 0.54
C LEU A 62 -20.85 -3.14 1.23
N PRO A 63 -22.20 -3.04 1.30
CA PRO A 63 -22.92 -1.80 1.63
C PRO A 63 -22.70 -1.33 3.07
N ASN A 64 -22.10 -2.16 3.93
CA ASN A 64 -21.83 -1.85 5.33
C ASN A 64 -20.33 -1.75 5.64
N LEU A 65 -19.46 -1.72 4.62
CA LEU A 65 -18.03 -1.57 4.82
C LEU A 65 -17.73 -0.19 5.44
N THR A 66 -17.04 -0.20 6.57
CA THR A 66 -16.67 0.99 7.33
C THR A 66 -15.16 1.15 7.44
N HIS A 67 -14.41 0.05 7.26
CA HIS A 67 -12.95 0.02 7.33
C HIS A 67 -12.39 -0.70 6.10
N LEU A 68 -11.49 -0.04 5.39
CA LEU A 68 -10.79 -0.60 4.23
C LEU A 68 -9.29 -0.36 4.40
N SER A 69 -8.49 -1.41 4.26
CA SER A 69 -7.04 -1.33 4.24
C SER A 69 -6.49 -2.08 3.03
N LEU A 70 -5.90 -1.32 2.11
CA LEU A 70 -5.20 -1.82 0.92
C LEU A 70 -3.71 -1.59 1.16
N ARG A 71 -3.03 -2.62 1.67
CA ARG A 71 -1.72 -2.46 2.32
C ARG A 71 -0.63 -3.37 1.79
N ASP A 72 0.59 -3.12 2.26
CA ASP A 72 1.73 -4.03 2.20
C ASP A 72 1.83 -4.87 3.49
N GLN A 73 2.45 -6.05 3.39
CA GLN A 73 2.82 -6.86 4.56
C GLN A 73 3.95 -7.86 4.22
N PRO A 74 5.17 -7.73 4.80
CA PRO A 74 5.61 -6.70 5.73
C PRO A 74 5.73 -5.32 5.06
N ARG A 75 5.87 -4.26 5.88
CA ARG A 75 6.02 -2.88 5.37
C ARG A 75 7.22 -2.73 4.45
N VAL A 76 7.03 -2.08 3.30
CA VAL A 76 8.06 -1.87 2.28
C VAL A 76 9.17 -0.96 2.77
N TYR A 77 8.89 0.00 3.67
CA TYR A 77 9.96 0.83 4.25
C TYR A 77 11.01 0.01 4.98
N HIS A 78 10.73 -1.23 5.42
CA HIS A 78 11.78 -2.08 5.98
C HIS A 78 12.89 -2.38 4.98
N ARG A 79 12.63 -2.29 3.67
CA ARG A 79 13.59 -2.50 2.58
C ARG A 79 14.30 -1.22 2.17
N LEU A 80 13.79 -0.07 2.58
CA LEU A 80 14.39 1.24 2.32
C LEU A 80 15.39 1.50 3.46
N THR A 81 16.65 1.13 3.25
CA THR A 81 17.72 1.38 4.23
C THR A 81 18.68 2.45 3.73
N ALA A 82 19.43 3.07 4.65
CA ALA A 82 20.17 4.31 4.44
C ALA A 82 21.18 4.30 3.27
N ASP A 83 21.59 3.16 2.74
CA ASP A 83 22.67 3.05 1.73
C ASP A 83 22.32 2.24 0.48
N ASP A 84 21.03 2.12 0.15
CA ASP A 84 20.55 1.27 -0.94
C ASP A 84 21.05 -0.20 -0.81
N ILE A 85 21.44 -0.60 0.41
CA ILE A 85 21.83 -1.98 0.71
C ILE A 85 20.55 -2.80 0.61
N ALA A 86 20.47 -3.60 -0.44
CA ALA A 86 19.42 -4.59 -0.59
C ALA A 86 19.55 -5.57 0.56
N ILE A 87 18.68 -5.44 1.57
CA ILE A 87 18.62 -6.40 2.65
C ILE A 87 17.74 -7.57 2.19
N PRO A 88 18.28 -8.80 2.14
CA PRO A 88 17.47 -9.97 1.92
C PRO A 88 16.39 -10.09 2.97
N ASP A 89 15.13 -10.10 2.55
CA ASP A 89 13.99 -10.31 3.44
C ASP A 89 13.14 -11.51 3.02
N GLY A 90 13.50 -12.15 1.91
CA GLY A 90 12.91 -13.34 1.34
C GLY A 90 13.75 -14.61 1.51
N PRO A 91 13.19 -15.76 1.10
CA PRO A 91 13.88 -17.05 1.19
C PRO A 91 15.16 -17.03 0.35
N TYR A 92 16.17 -17.80 0.78
CA TYR A 92 17.44 -18.00 0.07
C TYR A 92 18.27 -16.72 -0.16
N GLY A 93 18.07 -15.68 0.65
CA GLY A 93 18.82 -14.43 0.50
C GLY A 93 18.28 -13.51 -0.61
N GLY A 94 17.08 -13.77 -1.14
CA GLY A 94 16.37 -12.86 -2.04
C GLY A 94 15.53 -11.80 -1.31
N SER A 95 14.89 -10.92 -2.08
CA SER A 95 13.84 -10.03 -1.55
C SER A 95 12.46 -10.57 -1.93
N TRP A 96 11.49 -10.50 -1.02
CA TRP A 96 10.09 -10.80 -1.39
C TRP A 96 9.62 -9.82 -2.46
N PRO A 97 8.74 -10.23 -3.40
CA PRO A 97 8.03 -9.28 -4.24
C PRO A 97 7.28 -8.25 -3.36
N ALA A 98 7.28 -6.99 -3.75
CA ALA A 98 6.37 -5.98 -3.21
C ALA A 98 5.68 -5.29 -4.39
N PRO A 99 4.64 -5.92 -4.96
CA PRO A 99 3.86 -5.32 -6.04
C PRO A 99 2.98 -4.21 -5.46
N LEU A 100 3.59 -3.07 -5.15
CA LEU A 100 2.85 -1.89 -4.73
C LEU A 100 2.06 -1.34 -5.90
N LEU A 101 0.80 -1.04 -5.65
CA LEU A 101 -0.07 -0.38 -6.62
C LEU A 101 0.43 1.03 -6.93
N SER A 102 0.27 1.45 -8.18
CA SER A 102 0.30 2.87 -8.53
C SER A 102 -0.93 3.60 -7.98
N SER A 103 -0.85 4.93 -7.88
CA SER A 103 -2.01 5.76 -7.51
C SER A 103 -3.23 5.54 -8.42
N GLY A 104 -3.00 5.26 -9.71
CA GLY A 104 -4.06 5.01 -10.69
C GLY A 104 -4.75 3.66 -10.51
N GLU A 105 -3.99 2.60 -10.25
CA GLU A 105 -4.55 1.27 -9.94
C GLU A 105 -5.36 1.28 -8.65
N LEU A 106 -4.84 1.95 -7.61
CA LEU A 106 -5.53 2.11 -6.34
C LEU A 106 -6.84 2.89 -6.51
N LEU A 107 -6.83 3.97 -7.30
CA LEU A 107 -8.04 4.73 -7.63
C LEU A 107 -9.07 3.88 -8.40
N SER A 108 -8.63 3.01 -9.30
CA SER A 108 -9.50 2.07 -10.03
C SER A 108 -10.23 1.12 -9.07
N ILE A 109 -9.53 0.63 -8.04
CA ILE A 109 -10.14 -0.18 -6.98
C ILE A 109 -11.21 0.63 -6.25
N LEU A 110 -10.86 1.80 -5.71
CA LEU A 110 -11.79 2.62 -4.91
C LEU A 110 -13.06 2.99 -5.68
N ARG A 111 -12.94 3.31 -6.97
CA ARG A 111 -14.07 3.69 -7.83
C ARG A 111 -15.06 2.56 -8.13
N ARG A 112 -14.65 1.29 -8.01
CA ARG A 112 -15.52 0.13 -8.24
C ARG A 112 -16.29 -0.30 -6.99
N MET A 113 -15.86 0.16 -5.81
CA MET A 113 -16.48 -0.19 -4.54
C MET A 113 -17.54 0.86 -4.13
N ASP A 114 -18.61 0.42 -3.47
CA ASP A 114 -19.47 1.34 -2.71
C ASP A 114 -18.83 1.61 -1.34
N LEU A 115 -18.27 2.81 -1.20
CA LEU A 115 -17.55 3.25 0.01
C LEU A 115 -18.30 4.38 0.74
N SER A 116 -19.61 4.51 0.50
CA SER A 116 -20.44 5.61 1.05
C SER A 116 -20.47 5.68 2.59
N ARG A 117 -20.21 4.55 3.26
CA ARG A 117 -20.18 4.42 4.73
C ARG A 117 -18.78 4.31 5.32
N LEU A 118 -17.74 4.48 4.50
CA LEU A 118 -16.36 4.29 4.91
C LEU A 118 -15.94 5.38 5.91
N THR A 119 -15.47 4.95 7.09
CA THR A 119 -15.00 5.84 8.15
C THR A 119 -13.49 5.73 8.39
N SER A 120 -12.87 4.62 7.97
CA SER A 120 -11.43 4.38 8.11
C SER A 120 -10.85 3.81 6.81
N LEU A 121 -9.76 4.41 6.36
CA LEU A 121 -9.08 4.05 5.12
C LEU A 121 -7.56 4.03 5.33
N GLU A 122 -6.93 2.90 5.02
CA GLU A 122 -5.48 2.76 4.89
C GLU A 122 -5.14 2.47 3.41
N LEU A 123 -4.22 3.25 2.85
CA LEU A 123 -3.75 3.11 1.47
C LEU A 123 -2.23 3.05 1.42
N VAL A 124 -1.72 2.01 0.76
CA VAL A 124 -0.30 1.84 0.48
C VAL A 124 -0.10 1.83 -1.03
N TYR A 125 0.70 2.77 -1.54
CA TYR A 125 0.87 2.93 -2.98
C TYR A 125 2.20 3.60 -3.34
N MET A 126 2.51 3.57 -4.64
CA MET A 126 3.67 4.20 -5.23
C MET A 126 3.28 5.42 -6.07
N ALA A 127 4.05 6.50 -5.91
CA ALA A 127 3.94 7.71 -6.72
C ALA A 127 5.35 8.23 -7.03
N HIS A 128 5.79 8.00 -8.26
CA HIS A 128 7.15 8.23 -8.73
C HIS A 128 7.53 9.70 -8.87
N GLN A 129 6.54 10.55 -9.14
CA GLN A 129 6.72 11.97 -9.38
C GLN A 129 5.81 12.80 -8.46
N PRO A 130 6.18 14.06 -8.17
CA PRO A 130 5.28 14.99 -7.50
C PRO A 130 4.00 15.15 -8.32
N GLY A 131 2.84 15.14 -7.66
CA GLY A 131 1.55 15.34 -8.30
C GLY A 131 0.94 14.12 -9.01
N GLN A 132 1.68 13.00 -9.14
CA GLN A 132 1.16 11.80 -9.83
C GLN A 132 -0.05 11.18 -9.11
N ASP A 133 -0.18 11.44 -7.82
CA ASP A 133 -1.26 10.96 -6.96
C ASP A 133 -2.35 12.02 -6.70
N ASP A 134 -2.31 13.18 -7.35
CA ASP A 134 -3.28 14.27 -7.13
C ASP A 134 -4.72 13.81 -7.37
N VAL A 135 -4.97 13.03 -8.42
CA VAL A 135 -6.32 12.53 -8.73
C VAL A 135 -6.83 11.58 -7.64
N LEU A 136 -5.94 10.74 -7.08
CA LEU A 136 -6.28 9.86 -5.96
C LEU A 136 -6.54 10.68 -4.68
N LEU A 137 -5.67 11.64 -4.38
CA LEU A 137 -5.74 12.47 -3.18
C LEU A 137 -6.96 13.41 -3.19
N SER A 138 -7.37 13.93 -4.35
CA SER A 138 -8.61 14.72 -4.51
C SER A 138 -9.87 13.84 -4.46
N TYR A 139 -9.79 12.61 -4.98
CA TYR A 139 -10.94 11.68 -4.95
C TYR A 139 -11.38 11.34 -3.52
N ILE A 140 -10.43 11.18 -2.59
CA ILE A 140 -10.70 10.83 -1.18
C ILE A 140 -11.71 11.79 -0.53
N PRO A 141 -11.46 13.11 -0.41
CA PRO A 141 -12.40 14.05 0.19
C PRO A 141 -13.70 14.20 -0.62
N GLU A 142 -13.63 14.09 -1.95
CA GLU A 142 -14.80 14.27 -2.83
C GLU A 142 -15.78 13.11 -2.73
N SER A 143 -15.28 11.88 -2.56
CA SER A 143 -16.10 10.66 -2.66
C SER A 143 -16.33 9.95 -1.33
N LEU A 144 -15.57 10.29 -0.29
CA LEU A 144 -15.64 9.64 1.03
C LEU A 144 -16.02 10.64 2.13
N PRO A 145 -17.25 11.21 2.09
CA PRO A 145 -17.63 12.29 3.00
C PRO A 145 -17.67 11.89 4.47
N GLN A 146 -17.81 10.60 4.78
CA GLN A 146 -17.84 10.07 6.15
C GLN A 146 -16.45 9.69 6.70
N LEU A 147 -15.38 9.87 5.93
CA LEU A 147 -14.05 9.43 6.31
C LEU A 147 -13.52 10.20 7.52
N GLN A 148 -13.18 9.47 8.58
CA GLN A 148 -12.68 10.04 9.84
C GLN A 148 -11.20 9.71 10.06
N HIS A 149 -10.74 8.56 9.59
CA HIS A 149 -9.38 8.09 9.81
C HIS A 149 -8.75 7.75 8.46
N LEU A 150 -7.70 8.49 8.10
CA LEU A 150 -6.94 8.24 6.88
C LEU A 150 -5.49 7.91 7.23
N GLU A 151 -4.98 6.80 6.71
CA GLU A 151 -3.58 6.39 6.80
C GLU A 151 -3.02 6.21 5.38
N LEU A 152 -1.93 6.92 5.07
CA LEU A 152 -1.26 6.83 3.77
C LEU A 152 0.19 6.37 3.95
N HIS A 153 0.57 5.31 3.24
CA HIS A 153 1.97 4.99 2.98
C HIS A 153 2.25 5.21 1.49
N ARG A 154 2.80 6.39 1.21
CA ARG A 154 3.17 6.84 -0.13
C ARG A 154 4.66 6.65 -0.33
N TYR A 155 5.04 5.81 -1.28
CA TYR A 155 6.45 5.57 -1.62
C TYR A 155 6.83 6.20 -2.96
N ARG A 156 8.05 6.73 -3.09
CA ARG A 156 8.53 7.34 -4.35
C ARG A 156 9.01 6.35 -5.40
N GLY A 157 9.15 5.08 -5.03
CA GLY A 157 9.70 4.02 -5.88
C GLY A 157 11.18 3.75 -5.60
N VAL A 158 11.60 2.52 -5.86
CA VAL A 158 12.83 1.91 -5.29
C VAL A 158 14.06 2.06 -6.21
N ARG A 159 14.21 3.17 -6.96
CA ARG A 159 15.37 3.33 -7.87
C ARG A 159 16.24 4.52 -7.47
N SER A 160 17.56 4.31 -7.44
CA SER A 160 18.63 5.21 -6.97
C SER A 160 18.60 6.65 -7.52
N GLN A 161 17.90 6.92 -8.63
CA GLN A 161 17.68 8.27 -9.16
C GLN A 161 16.62 9.08 -8.37
N MET A 162 15.87 8.45 -7.47
CA MET A 162 14.72 9.04 -6.77
C MET A 162 15.06 9.77 -5.46
N ARG A 163 16.32 9.70 -4.97
CA ARG A 163 16.78 10.57 -3.85
C ARG A 163 16.68 12.07 -4.17
N ARG A 164 16.56 12.44 -5.45
CA ARG A 164 16.36 13.83 -5.88
C ARG A 164 14.90 14.26 -5.97
N VAL A 165 13.97 13.31 -6.04
CA VAL A 165 12.53 13.63 -6.16
C VAL A 165 11.99 14.03 -4.81
N ARG A 166 11.65 15.31 -4.67
CA ARG A 166 11.07 15.88 -3.45
C ARG A 166 9.60 15.53 -3.34
N VAL A 167 9.16 15.25 -2.13
CA VAL A 167 7.74 15.13 -1.81
C VAL A 167 7.25 16.49 -1.34
N ASP A 168 6.25 17.04 -2.02
CA ASP A 168 5.56 18.25 -1.59
C ASP A 168 4.45 17.87 -0.60
N HIS A 169 4.81 17.72 0.67
CA HIS A 169 3.86 17.37 1.73
C HIS A 169 2.79 18.44 1.95
N MET A 170 3.10 19.71 1.66
CA MET A 170 2.12 20.79 1.77
C MET A 170 1.08 20.73 0.67
N HIS A 171 1.45 20.34 -0.55
CA HIS A 171 0.50 20.05 -1.61
C HIS A 171 -0.45 18.91 -1.24
N ILE A 172 0.10 17.78 -0.76
CA ILE A 172 -0.69 16.64 -0.27
C ILE A 172 -1.65 17.09 0.84
N ALA A 173 -1.15 17.83 1.83
CA ALA A 173 -1.96 18.33 2.93
C ALA A 173 -3.09 19.27 2.46
N ARG A 174 -2.85 20.12 1.46
CA ARG A 174 -3.88 20.99 0.86
C ARG A 174 -5.01 20.19 0.22
N LEU A 175 -4.69 19.17 -0.57
CA LEU A 175 -5.71 18.31 -1.18
C LEU A 175 -6.55 17.63 -0.09
N LEU A 176 -5.89 17.06 0.92
CA LEU A 176 -6.56 16.35 2.02
C LEU A 176 -7.31 17.27 2.99
N SER A 177 -6.96 18.55 3.11
CA SER A 177 -7.65 19.49 4.02
C SER A 177 -9.12 19.73 3.67
N THR A 178 -9.54 19.34 2.47
CA THR A 178 -10.94 19.39 2.03
C THR A 178 -11.79 18.27 2.64
N ALA A 179 -11.18 17.22 3.21
CA ALA A 179 -11.86 16.16 3.95
C ALA A 179 -12.22 16.64 5.38
N THR A 180 -13.21 17.53 5.48
CA THR A 180 -13.59 18.21 6.74
C THR A 180 -14.07 17.27 7.86
N SER A 181 -14.43 16.02 7.54
CA SER A 181 -14.83 14.97 8.48
C SER A 181 -13.66 14.29 9.17
N LEU A 182 -12.41 14.52 8.73
CA LEU A 182 -11.22 13.90 9.30
C LEU A 182 -11.06 14.19 10.80
N VAL A 183 -10.80 13.12 11.52
CA VAL A 183 -10.47 13.08 12.95
C VAL A 183 -8.98 12.78 13.12
N THR A 184 -8.43 11.83 12.37
CA THR A 184 -6.99 11.51 12.40
C THR A 184 -6.43 11.35 11.00
N LEU A 185 -5.22 11.84 10.78
CA LEU A 185 -4.48 11.66 9.54
C LEU A 185 -3.09 11.09 9.84
N ARG A 186 -2.76 9.93 9.28
CA ARG A 186 -1.45 9.27 9.39
C ARG A 186 -0.74 9.28 8.04
N LEU A 187 0.49 9.77 8.01
CA LEU A 187 1.26 9.94 6.78
C LEU A 187 2.67 9.36 6.92
N ASN A 188 2.94 8.30 6.16
CA ASN A 188 4.28 7.93 5.75
C ASN A 188 4.48 8.41 4.31
N LEU A 189 5.28 9.47 4.14
CA LEU A 189 5.45 10.14 2.84
C LEU A 189 6.75 9.78 2.13
N ASP A 190 7.61 8.95 2.73
CA ASP A 190 8.92 8.59 2.20
C ASP A 190 9.68 9.84 1.74
N PHE A 191 10.18 10.67 2.67
CA PHE A 191 10.84 11.92 2.30
C PHE A 191 12.25 11.70 1.74
N HIS A 192 12.66 12.55 0.81
CA HIS A 192 13.98 12.48 0.15
C HIS A 192 15.19 12.69 1.04
N ASP A 193 14.97 13.36 2.15
CA ASP A 193 15.96 13.67 3.17
C ASP A 193 15.68 12.90 4.48
N ASP A 194 14.73 11.96 4.45
CA ASP A 194 14.56 10.99 5.54
C ASP A 194 15.77 10.05 5.55
N HIS A 195 16.31 9.82 6.74
CA HIS A 195 17.40 8.88 6.99
C HIS A 195 17.01 7.41 6.74
N GLN A 196 15.72 7.14 6.47
CA GLN A 196 15.15 5.83 6.18
C GLN A 196 15.11 4.91 7.41
N ALA A 197 14.41 3.78 7.26
CA ALA A 197 14.32 2.77 8.32
C ALA A 197 15.68 2.14 8.62
N TYR A 198 15.87 1.76 9.88
CA TYR A 198 17.09 1.08 10.36
C TYR A 198 18.39 1.89 10.18
N CYS A 199 18.30 3.21 10.07
CA CYS A 199 19.48 4.08 10.05
C CYS A 199 20.22 4.02 11.40
N SER A 200 21.39 3.40 11.40
CA SER A 200 22.22 3.27 12.60
C SER A 200 22.99 4.56 12.95
N ALA A 201 23.10 5.50 12.01
CA ALA A 201 23.84 6.75 12.16
C ALA A 201 23.09 7.77 13.06
N PRO A 202 23.51 8.01 14.31
CA PRO A 202 22.77 8.89 15.22
C PRO A 202 22.76 10.35 14.76
N TRP A 203 23.77 10.79 14.01
CA TRP A 203 23.85 12.16 13.50
C TRP A 203 22.85 12.44 12.37
N GLU A 204 22.56 11.48 11.49
CA GLU A 204 21.52 11.63 10.46
C GLU A 204 20.14 11.73 11.11
N ARG A 205 19.87 10.88 12.12
CA ARG A 205 18.63 10.97 12.92
C ARG A 205 18.48 12.33 13.61
N ARG A 206 19.55 12.84 14.22
CA ARG A 206 19.57 14.17 14.86
C ARG A 206 19.38 15.32 13.87
N ARG A 207 19.94 15.20 12.66
CA ARG A 207 19.80 16.20 11.59
C ARG A 207 18.38 16.23 11.04
N TRP A 208 17.77 15.07 10.87
CA TRP A 208 16.41 14.92 10.34
C TRP A 208 15.32 15.38 11.32
N PHE A 209 15.48 15.09 12.61
CA PHE A 209 14.41 15.28 13.60
C PHE A 209 13.81 16.70 13.66
N PRO A 210 14.58 17.81 13.58
CA PRO A 210 14.01 19.15 13.51
C PRO A 210 13.17 19.39 12.24
N LEU A 211 13.63 18.89 11.08
CA LEU A 211 12.89 18.99 9.81
C LEU A 211 11.60 18.19 9.86
N PHE A 212 11.67 16.95 10.37
CA PHE A 212 10.51 16.10 10.61
C PHE A 212 9.47 16.81 11.48
N LYS A 213 9.88 17.39 12.61
CA LYS A 213 8.97 18.10 13.50
C LYS A 213 8.36 19.34 12.85
N ALA A 214 9.15 20.12 12.13
CA ALA A 214 8.66 21.29 11.41
C ALA A 214 7.55 20.90 10.41
N ARG A 215 7.78 19.86 9.60
CA ARG A 215 6.79 19.35 8.63
C ARG A 215 5.51 18.88 9.29
N GLY A 216 5.59 18.17 10.42
CA GLY A 216 4.40 17.75 11.16
C GLY A 216 3.56 18.94 11.65
N PHE A 217 4.22 20.00 12.14
CA PHE A 217 3.52 21.22 12.53
C PHE A 217 2.93 21.98 11.34
N GLU A 218 3.65 22.08 10.22
CA GLU A 218 3.12 22.69 8.99
C GLU A 218 1.83 22.00 8.50
N VAL A 219 1.80 20.66 8.53
CA VAL A 219 0.63 19.88 8.12
C VAL A 219 -0.53 20.07 9.09
N VAL A 220 -0.33 19.92 10.40
CA VAL A 220 -1.44 20.10 11.37
C VAL A 220 -1.95 21.54 11.38
N ASP A 221 -1.08 22.53 11.21
CA ASP A 221 -1.47 23.94 11.18
C ASP A 221 -2.30 24.29 9.94
N LEU A 222 -2.01 23.65 8.80
CA LEU A 222 -2.85 23.75 7.61
C LEU A 222 -4.20 23.05 7.80
N LEU A 223 -4.21 21.78 8.20
CA LEU A 223 -5.47 21.03 8.29
C LEU A 223 -6.41 21.55 9.39
N GLN A 224 -5.88 22.08 10.50
CA GLN A 224 -6.74 22.56 11.59
C GLN A 224 -7.63 23.74 11.19
N ALA A 225 -7.28 24.47 10.14
CA ALA A 225 -8.08 25.59 9.62
C ALA A 225 -9.40 25.12 8.99
N SER A 226 -9.42 23.90 8.41
CA SER A 226 -10.58 23.35 7.69
C SER A 226 -11.21 22.14 8.38
N CYS A 227 -10.40 21.35 9.10
CA CYS A 227 -10.82 20.14 9.79
C CYS A 227 -11.02 20.41 11.29
N LEU A 228 -12.20 20.92 11.65
CA LEU A 228 -12.53 21.28 13.04
C LEU A 228 -12.59 20.07 13.99
N ARG A 229 -12.80 18.86 13.44
CA ARG A 229 -12.82 17.60 14.19
C ARG A 229 -11.46 16.92 14.33
N LEU A 230 -10.43 17.45 13.67
CA LEU A 230 -9.09 16.89 13.69
C LEU A 230 -8.54 16.84 15.12
N GLN A 231 -8.13 15.66 15.57
CA GLN A 231 -7.51 15.41 16.86
C GLN A 231 -5.99 15.44 16.76
N HIS A 232 -5.42 14.83 15.72
CA HIS A 232 -3.99 14.89 15.42
C HIS A 232 -3.70 14.56 13.95
N VAL A 233 -2.53 15.01 13.49
CA VAL A 233 -1.81 14.45 12.35
C VAL A 233 -0.65 13.63 12.91
N ALA A 234 -0.44 12.43 12.40
CA ALA A 234 0.70 11.61 12.76
C ALA A 234 1.61 11.41 11.54
N LEU A 235 2.90 11.71 11.69
CA LEU A 235 3.91 11.40 10.69
C LEU A 235 4.69 10.17 11.13
N LEU A 236 4.99 9.26 10.19
CA LEU A 236 5.81 8.10 10.51
C LEU A 236 7.26 8.53 10.71
N TYR A 237 7.76 8.37 11.94
CA TYR A 237 9.16 8.57 12.27
C TYR A 237 9.88 7.22 12.23
N HIS A 238 10.88 7.07 11.37
CA HIS A 238 11.70 5.85 11.26
C HIS A 238 12.75 5.74 12.38
N GLY A 239 12.31 5.93 13.63
CA GLY A 239 13.15 5.99 14.82
C GLY A 239 13.69 4.64 15.28
N ASP A 240 14.18 4.65 16.51
CA ASP A 240 14.78 3.51 17.22
C ASP A 240 14.10 3.42 18.59
N PRO A 241 13.49 2.26 18.93
CA PRO A 241 13.69 0.94 18.33
C PRO A 241 12.83 0.59 17.10
N ALA A 242 11.85 1.41 16.72
CA ALA A 242 10.89 1.07 15.68
C ALA A 242 10.39 2.29 14.90
N ALA A 243 9.76 2.03 13.75
CA ALA A 243 8.98 3.04 13.05
C ALA A 243 7.71 3.36 13.85
N THR A 244 7.54 4.64 14.20
CA THR A 244 6.57 5.10 15.17
C THR A 244 5.81 6.31 14.66
N TRP A 245 4.50 6.28 14.80
CA TRP A 245 3.61 7.41 14.53
C TRP A 245 3.82 8.52 15.56
N ALA A 246 4.53 9.58 15.17
CA ALA A 246 4.68 10.77 16.01
C ALA A 246 3.48 11.69 15.80
N GLU A 247 2.73 11.99 16.86
CA GLU A 247 1.50 12.77 16.81
C GLU A 247 1.79 14.28 16.96
N PHE A 248 1.11 15.06 16.12
CA PHE A 248 1.10 16.51 16.08
C PHE A 248 -0.35 16.95 16.28
N HIS A 249 -0.62 17.60 17.40
CA HIS A 249 -1.96 18.00 17.80
C HIS A 249 -2.24 19.47 17.43
N PRO A 250 -3.46 19.78 16.96
CA PRO A 250 -3.95 21.15 16.94
C PRO A 250 -3.87 21.78 18.32
N GLN A 251 -3.71 23.10 18.37
CA GLN A 251 -3.52 23.81 19.64
C GLN A 251 -4.69 23.63 20.62
N ARG A 252 -5.89 23.34 20.11
CA ARG A 252 -7.10 23.08 20.90
C ARG A 252 -7.17 21.69 21.54
N CYS A 253 -6.32 20.74 21.14
CA CYS A 253 -6.51 19.31 21.45
C CYS A 253 -5.61 18.78 22.57
N ALA A 254 -4.37 19.24 22.71
CA ALA A 254 -3.42 18.70 23.69
C ALA A 254 -2.28 19.66 24.05
N GLU A 255 -1.73 19.50 25.25
CA GLU A 255 -0.43 20.04 25.69
C GLU A 255 0.32 18.90 26.43
N PRO A 256 1.49 18.43 25.96
CA PRO A 256 2.23 18.93 24.80
C PRO A 256 1.53 18.62 23.46
N ARG A 257 1.70 19.52 22.48
CA ARG A 257 1.18 19.34 21.11
C ARG A 257 1.94 18.31 20.26
N PHE A 258 3.05 17.79 20.76
CA PHE A 258 3.88 16.79 20.06
C PHE A 258 4.08 15.59 20.97
N VAL A 259 3.71 14.41 20.49
CA VAL A 259 3.85 13.14 21.19
C VAL A 259 4.66 12.19 20.32
N LEU A 260 5.77 11.70 20.86
CA LEU A 260 6.54 10.61 20.28
C LEU A 260 6.80 9.60 21.39
N ASP A 261 6.10 8.48 21.31
CA ASP A 261 6.13 7.40 22.28
C ASP A 261 6.28 6.07 21.54
N TYR A 262 7.08 5.16 22.09
CA TYR A 262 7.39 3.84 21.51
C TYR A 262 6.50 2.73 22.08
N THR A 263 5.39 3.07 22.73
CA THR A 263 4.38 2.09 23.12
C THR A 263 3.80 1.37 21.90
N LYS A 264 3.31 0.15 22.13
CA LYS A 264 2.72 -0.71 21.09
C LYS A 264 1.64 -0.02 20.24
N HIS A 265 0.93 0.97 20.79
CA HIS A 265 -0.15 1.68 20.10
C HIS A 265 0.33 2.69 19.04
N HIS A 266 1.58 3.15 19.15
CA HIS A 266 2.18 4.14 18.24
C HIS A 266 3.13 3.49 17.22
N VAL A 267 3.62 2.28 17.49
CA VAL A 267 4.45 1.53 16.56
C VAL A 267 3.61 1.09 15.36
N ASP A 268 4.06 1.39 14.14
CA ASP A 268 3.31 1.08 12.90
C ASP A 268 3.30 -0.42 12.58
N SER A 269 4.48 -1.04 12.62
CA SER A 269 4.66 -2.46 12.33
C SER A 269 5.63 -3.05 13.33
N GLU A 270 5.44 -4.34 13.63
CA GLU A 270 6.41 -5.09 14.43
C GLU A 270 7.81 -4.93 13.81
N PRO A 271 8.85 -4.65 14.61
CA PRO A 271 10.20 -4.54 14.08
C PRO A 271 10.53 -5.85 13.37
N CYS A 272 10.89 -5.77 12.08
CA CYS A 272 11.50 -6.90 11.43
C CYS A 272 12.76 -7.27 12.24
N PRO A 273 12.93 -8.54 12.68
CA PRO A 273 14.10 -8.96 13.46
C PRO A 273 15.35 -8.84 12.56
N ARG A 274 15.96 -7.66 12.60
CA ARG A 274 17.12 -7.29 11.79
C ARG A 274 18.15 -6.66 12.72
N GLU A 275 19.41 -7.02 12.50
CA GLU A 275 20.53 -6.32 13.12
C GLU A 275 20.67 -4.94 12.44
N TRP A 276 20.81 -3.89 13.24
CA TRP A 276 21.09 -2.55 12.74
C TRP A 276 22.40 -2.58 11.95
N VAL A 277 22.38 -2.21 10.67
CA VAL A 277 23.58 -2.17 9.86
C VAL A 277 24.44 -0.99 10.32
N PHE A 278 25.53 -1.25 11.05
CA PHE A 278 26.48 -0.23 11.44
C PHE A 278 27.16 0.33 10.19
N LEU A 279 27.00 1.62 9.95
CA LEU A 279 27.73 2.28 8.86
C LEU A 279 29.20 2.39 9.29
N ASP A 280 30.09 1.85 8.46
CA ASP A 280 31.52 2.05 8.63
C ASP A 280 31.83 3.55 8.47
N PRO A 281 32.41 4.21 9.49
CA PRO A 281 32.79 5.63 9.43
C PRO A 281 33.74 5.97 8.27
N SER A 282 34.39 4.98 7.66
CA SER A 282 35.30 5.16 6.52
C SER A 282 34.60 5.20 5.14
N VAL A 283 33.31 4.85 5.06
CA VAL A 283 32.52 4.83 3.81
C VAL A 283 31.77 6.16 3.57
N ILE A 284 32.13 7.24 4.28
CA ILE A 284 31.61 8.59 4.03
C ILE A 284 31.93 8.98 2.58
N PRO A 285 30.94 9.13 1.67
CA PRO A 285 31.18 9.84 0.43
C PRO A 285 31.34 11.32 0.81
N SER A 286 32.36 11.95 0.24
CA SER A 286 32.71 13.37 0.36
C SER A 286 31.61 14.32 -0.16
N LEU A 287 30.39 14.24 0.36
CA LEU A 287 29.25 15.12 0.06
C LEU A 287 29.12 16.28 1.04
N LEU A 288 30.20 16.60 1.78
CA LEU A 288 30.30 17.75 2.67
C LEU A 288 30.74 19.05 1.97
N THR A 289 30.60 19.15 0.65
CA THR A 289 30.70 20.42 -0.07
C THR A 289 29.71 20.44 -1.22
N LEU A 290 28.52 21.01 -0.97
CA LEU A 290 27.77 21.95 -1.82
C LEU A 290 26.44 22.31 -1.15
#